data_AF-A0A9X9A769-F1
#
_entry.id   AF-A0A9X9A769-F1
#
_cell.length_a   1.000
_cell.length_b   1.000
_cell.length_c   1.000
_cell.angle_alpha   90.00
_cell.angle_beta   90.00
_cell.angle_gamma   90.00
#
_symmetry.space_group_name_H-M   'P 1'
#
loop_
_entity.id
_entity.type
_entity.pdbx_description
1 polymer ?
#
loop_
_entity_poly.entity_id
_entity_poly.type
_entity_poly.pdbx_seq_one_letter_code
_entity_poly.pdbx_strand_id
1 'polypeptide(L)'
;MNSKAKFSIRYKIMAGYLVIILFLLVSFIMLNNEISNLQKSRNFIIDHDFKVLNLTNQVEKDLLTIENKAKGFIISNNPNYVQSLNSAEKDYEKHYQNLFSLLEDNPSQQEKLKQINENITSWINK
;
A
#
# COMPACT_ATOMS: atom_id res chain seq x y z
N MET A 1 -20.06 7.79 66.58
CA MET A 1 -21.31 8.27 65.95
C MET A 1 -21.39 7.69 64.54
N ASN A 2 -22.03 6.52 64.39
CA ASN A 2 -22.10 5.82 63.10
C ASN A 2 -23.30 6.36 62.30
N SER A 3 -23.05 7.32 61.42
CA SER A 3 -24.05 7.80 60.46
C SER A 3 -24.28 6.72 59.40
N LYS A 4 -25.28 5.87 59.63
CA LYS A 4 -25.77 4.96 58.59
C LYS A 4 -26.62 5.78 57.62
N ALA A 5 -26.02 6.20 56.51
CA ALA A 5 -26.76 6.80 55.41
C ALA A 5 -27.90 5.84 54.99
N LYS A 6 -29.15 6.19 55.32
CA LYS A 6 -30.33 5.42 54.94
C LYS A 6 -30.60 5.69 53.46
N PHE A 7 -29.88 4.97 52.59
CA PHE A 7 -30.10 4.98 51.15
C PHE A 7 -31.51 4.46 50.86
N SER A 8 -32.38 5.34 50.33
CA SER A 8 -33.70 4.94 49.87
C SER A 8 -33.58 3.94 48.71
N ILE A 9 -34.56 3.03 48.58
CA ILE A 9 -34.53 1.97 47.56
C ILE A 9 -34.30 2.52 46.14
N ARG A 10 -34.78 3.75 45.89
CA ARG A 10 -34.64 4.47 44.62
C ARG A 10 -33.17 4.75 44.28
N TYR A 11 -32.36 5.17 45.25
CA TYR A 11 -30.94 5.42 45.02
C TYR A 11 -30.16 4.14 44.72
N LYS A 12 -30.51 3.00 45.35
CA LYS A 12 -29.87 1.71 45.07
C LYS A 12 -30.14 1.25 43.63
N ILE A 13 -31.36 1.46 43.15
CA ILE A 13 -31.76 1.16 41.77
C ILE A 13 -31.02 2.10 40.79
N MET A 14 -30.97 3.40 41.10
CA MET A 14 -30.31 4.40 40.24
C MET A 14 -28.80 4.16 40.12
N ALA A 15 -28.14 3.78 41.22
CA ALA A 15 -26.72 3.44 41.23
C ALA A 15 -26.42 2.21 40.34
N GLY A 16 -27.29 1.20 40.35
CA GLY A 16 -27.14 0.02 39.49
C GLY A 16 -27.19 0.37 37.99
N TYR A 17 -28.17 1.17 37.59
CA TYR A 17 -28.24 1.64 36.20
C TYR A 17 -27.04 2.50 35.79
N LEU A 18 -26.55 3.34 36.71
CA LEU A 18 -25.37 4.17 36.46
C LEU A 18 -24.12 3.32 36.20
N VAL A 19 -23.93 2.23 36.94
CA VAL A 19 -22.83 1.27 36.72
C VAL A 19 -22.94 0.61 35.36
N ILE A 20 -24.14 0.16 34.95
CA ILE A 20 -24.37 -0.45 33.63
C ILE A 20 -24.02 0.53 32.50
N ILE A 21 -24.45 1.78 32.60
CA ILE A 21 -24.14 2.83 31.62
C ILE A 21 -22.64 3.07 31.54
N LEU A 22 -21.95 3.07 32.68
CA LEU A 22 -20.50 3.27 32.74
C LEU A 22 -19.76 2.11 32.05
N PHE A 23 -20.17 0.86 32.29
CA PHE A 23 -19.63 -0.29 31.56
C PHE A 23 -19.91 -0.21 30.06
N LEU A 24 -21.11 0.19 29.64
CA LEU A 24 -21.43 0.37 28.21
C LEU A 24 -20.56 1.46 27.57
N LEU A 25 -20.31 2.56 28.26
CA LEU A 25 -19.41 3.63 27.78
C LEU A 25 -17.98 3.13 27.63
N VAL A 26 -17.45 2.41 28.61
CA VAL A 26 -16.11 1.83 28.54
C VAL A 26 -16.00 0.85 27.37
N SER A 27 -16.96 -0.07 27.23
CA SER A 27 -17.01 -1.00 26.10
C SER A 27 -17.09 -0.27 24.76
N PHE A 28 -17.91 0.78 24.66
CA PHE A 28 -18.01 1.59 23.44
C PHE A 28 -16.69 2.26 23.08
N ILE A 29 -15.97 2.83 24.05
CA ILE A 29 -14.65 3.45 23.81
C ILE A 29 -13.63 2.39 23.37
N MET A 30 -13.60 1.23 24.03
CA MET A 30 -12.69 0.14 23.67
C MET A 30 -12.94 -0.37 22.25
N LEU A 31 -14.21 -0.57 21.87
CA LEU A 31 -14.60 -0.99 20.52
C LEU A 31 -14.16 0.02 19.45
N ASN A 32 -14.34 1.33 19.70
CA ASN A 32 -13.89 2.35 18.74
C ASN A 32 -12.37 2.36 18.56
N ASN A 33 -11.61 2.16 19.65
CA ASN A 33 -10.14 2.08 19.57
C ASN A 33 -9.68 0.86 18.76
N GLU A 34 -10.32 -0.30 18.98
CA GLU A 34 -10.03 -1.51 18.21
C GLU A 34 -10.36 -1.35 16.72
N ILE A 35 -11.53 -0.79 16.40
CA ILE A 35 -11.94 -0.52 15.01
C ILE A 35 -10.92 0.42 14.33
N SER A 36 -10.47 1.47 15.01
CA SER A 36 -9.47 2.40 14.48
C SER A 36 -8.13 1.72 14.18
N ASN A 37 -7.66 0.85 15.08
CA ASN A 37 -6.41 0.11 14.90
C ASN A 37 -6.51 -0.89 13.74
N LEU A 38 -7.63 -1.61 13.63
CA LEU A 38 -7.90 -2.53 12.53
C LEU A 38 -7.97 -1.81 11.19
N GLN A 39 -8.54 -0.60 11.13
CA GLN A 39 -8.58 0.21 9.92
C GLN A 39 -7.19 0.69 9.49
N LYS A 40 -6.33 1.12 10.44
CA LYS A 40 -4.97 1.57 10.12
C LYS A 40 -4.10 0.46 9.54
N SER A 41 -4.11 -0.72 10.17
CA SER A 41 -3.36 -1.89 9.69
C SER A 41 -3.84 -2.33 8.30
N ARG A 42 -5.17 -2.37 8.11
CA ARG A 42 -5.78 -2.76 6.83
C ARG A 42 -5.48 -1.74 5.72
N ASN A 43 -5.54 -0.44 6.01
CA ASN A 43 -5.23 0.61 5.04
C ASN A 43 -3.76 0.59 4.63
N PHE A 44 -2.83 0.30 5.55
CA PHE A 44 -1.41 0.22 5.22
C PHE A 44 -1.12 -0.94 4.26
N ILE A 45 -1.64 -2.14 4.55
CA ILE A 45 -1.45 -3.33 3.71
C ILE A 45 -2.11 -3.12 2.34
N ILE A 46 -3.35 -2.64 2.32
CA ILE A 46 -4.07 -2.37 1.07
C ILE A 46 -3.32 -1.33 0.24
N ASP A 47 -2.94 -0.19 0.83
CA ASP A 47 -2.27 0.88 0.08
C ASP A 47 -0.89 0.45 -0.44
N HIS A 48 -0.13 -0.35 0.34
CA HIS A 48 1.14 -0.91 -0.11
C HIS A 48 0.96 -1.91 -1.25
N ASP A 49 0.12 -2.93 -1.08
CA ASP A 49 -0.12 -3.96 -2.10
C ASP A 49 -0.64 -3.35 -3.41
N PHE A 50 -1.56 -2.37 -3.32
CA PHE A 50 -2.05 -1.65 -4.50
C PHE A 50 -0.96 -0.82 -5.16
N LYS A 51 -0.06 -0.19 -4.39
CA LYS A 51 1.10 0.53 -4.95
C LYS A 51 2.07 -0.42 -5.65
N VAL A 52 2.37 -1.58 -5.06
CA VAL A 52 3.20 -2.62 -5.67
C VAL A 52 2.59 -3.09 -6.99
N LEU A 53 1.29 -3.43 -6.99
CA LEU A 53 0.58 -3.85 -8.19
C LEU A 53 0.58 -2.77 -9.27
N ASN A 54 0.29 -1.51 -8.90
CA ASN A 54 0.25 -0.40 -9.85
C ASN A 54 1.63 -0.13 -10.46
N LEU A 55 2.69 -0.10 -9.66
CA LEU A 55 4.05 0.09 -10.15
C LEU A 55 4.51 -1.09 -11.01
N THR A 56 4.16 -2.32 -10.65
CA THR A 56 4.43 -3.50 -11.49
C THR A 56 3.79 -3.37 -12.87
N ASN A 57 2.51 -2.97 -12.92
CA ASN A 57 1.81 -2.72 -14.18
C ASN A 57 2.41 -1.54 -14.98
N GLN A 58 3.00 -0.54 -14.32
CA GLN A 58 3.68 0.57 -14.99
C GLN A 58 4.98 0.10 -15.63
N VAL A 59 5.81 -0.65 -14.90
CA VAL A 59 7.05 -1.24 -15.42
C VAL A 59 6.77 -2.12 -16.64
N GLU A 60 5.73 -2.96 -16.60
CA GLU A 60 5.32 -3.78 -17.75
C GLU A 60 4.92 -2.93 -18.96
N LYS A 61 4.13 -1.87 -18.74
CA LYS A 61 3.72 -0.95 -19.81
C LYS A 61 4.89 -0.20 -20.43
N ASP A 62 5.87 0.19 -19.62
CA ASP A 62 7.06 0.87 -20.13
C ASP A 62 7.90 -0.08 -20.99
N LEU A 63 8.03 -1.35 -20.57
CA LEU A 63 8.71 -2.37 -21.37
C LEU A 63 8.03 -2.58 -22.74
N LEU A 64 6.70 -2.71 -22.76
CA LEU A 64 5.94 -2.80 -24.01
C LEU A 64 6.10 -1.54 -24.87
N THR A 65 6.25 -0.37 -24.23
CA THR A 65 6.49 0.89 -24.93
C THR A 65 7.88 0.89 -25.57
N ILE A 66 8.92 0.50 -24.83
CA ILE A 66 10.29 0.32 -25.33
C ILE A 66 10.28 -0.61 -26.56
N GLU A 67 9.64 -1.78 -26.43
CA GLU A 67 9.51 -2.75 -27.53
C GLU A 67 8.84 -2.14 -28.77
N ASN A 68 7.72 -1.44 -28.59
CA ASN A 68 7.00 -0.81 -29.69
C ASN A 68 7.81 0.31 -30.36
N LYS A 69 8.55 1.12 -29.58
CA LYS A 69 9.38 2.20 -30.13
C LYS A 69 10.60 1.64 -30.86
N ALA A 70 11.26 0.62 -30.31
CA ALA A 70 12.38 -0.07 -30.95
C ALA A 70 11.95 -0.68 -32.31
N LYS A 71 10.83 -1.41 -32.34
CA LYS A 71 10.24 -1.94 -33.59
C LYS A 71 9.93 -0.84 -34.59
N GLY A 72 9.34 0.26 -34.14
CA GLY A 72 9.03 1.42 -34.98
C GLY A 72 10.28 2.04 -35.61
N PHE A 73 11.36 2.16 -34.85
CA PHE A 73 12.65 2.63 -35.37
C PHE A 73 13.21 1.67 -36.43
N ILE A 74 13.25 0.37 -36.14
CA ILE A 74 13.79 -0.66 -37.07
C ILE A 74 13.03 -0.66 -38.39
N ILE A 75 11.71 -0.51 -38.37
CA ILE A 75 10.87 -0.55 -39.59
C ILE A 75 10.98 0.73 -40.41
N SER A 76 11.00 1.89 -39.75
CA SER A 76 10.86 3.19 -40.43
C SER A 76 12.17 3.95 -40.61
N ASN A 77 13.22 3.58 -39.89
CA ASN A 77 14.47 4.32 -39.74
C ASN A 77 14.26 5.81 -39.38
N ASN A 78 13.13 6.14 -38.74
CA ASN A 78 12.79 7.52 -38.41
C ASN A 78 13.40 7.91 -37.05
N PRO A 79 14.24 8.96 -37.00
CA PRO A 79 14.95 9.39 -35.79
C PRO A 79 14.02 9.83 -34.64
N ASN A 80 12.75 10.18 -34.92
CA ASN A 80 11.78 10.49 -33.87
C ASN A 80 11.49 9.30 -32.94
N TYR A 81 11.66 8.06 -33.43
CA TYR A 81 11.54 6.88 -32.59
C TYR A 81 12.71 6.75 -31.62
N VAL A 82 13.92 7.20 -31.98
CA VAL A 82 15.09 7.18 -31.09
C VAL A 82 14.85 8.10 -29.89
N GLN A 83 14.34 9.32 -30.13
CA GLN A 83 14.00 10.23 -29.05
C GLN A 83 12.89 9.65 -28.15
N SER A 84 11.87 9.03 -28.75
CA SER A 84 10.77 8.41 -27.98
C SER A 84 11.22 7.18 -27.19
N LEU A 85 12.16 6.39 -27.73
CA LEU A 85 12.76 5.23 -27.08
C LEU A 85 13.56 5.67 -25.84
N ASN A 86 14.43 6.68 -25.98
CA ASN A 86 15.22 7.22 -24.87
C ASN A 86 14.32 7.74 -23.72
N SER A 87 13.16 8.32 -24.04
CA SER A 87 12.20 8.73 -23.01
C SER A 87 11.55 7.53 -22.32
N ALA A 88 11.16 6.50 -23.09
CA ALA A 88 10.57 5.28 -22.55
C ALA A 88 11.54 4.51 -21.64
N GLU A 89 12.82 4.46 -21.97
CA GLU A 89 13.86 3.87 -21.12
C GLU A 89 14.04 4.62 -19.80
N LYS A 90 13.93 5.95 -19.80
CA LYS A 90 13.98 6.76 -18.57
C LYS A 90 12.76 6.53 -17.68
N ASP A 91 11.57 6.44 -18.28
CA ASP A 91 10.33 6.16 -17.54
C ASP A 91 10.38 4.76 -16.91
N TYR A 92 10.84 3.76 -17.68
CA TYR A 92 11.08 2.41 -17.20
C TYR A 92 12.04 2.40 -16.00
N GLU A 93 13.22 3.02 -16.12
CA GLU A 93 14.22 3.06 -15.05
C GLU A 93 13.64 3.70 -13.78
N LYS A 94 12.88 4.80 -13.92
CA LYS A 94 12.25 5.47 -12.80
C LYS A 94 11.22 4.56 -12.11
N HIS A 95 10.32 3.91 -12.86
CA HIS A 95 9.31 3.04 -12.25
C HIS A 95 9.93 1.76 -11.67
N TYR A 96 10.98 1.24 -12.30
CA TYR A 96 11.77 0.12 -11.79
C TYR A 96 12.38 0.45 -10.42
N GLN A 97 13.09 1.57 -10.28
CA GLN A 97 13.71 1.97 -9.01
C GLN A 97 12.67 2.19 -7.90
N ASN A 98 11.52 2.78 -8.25
CA ASN A 98 10.43 2.97 -7.31
C ASN A 98 9.85 1.63 -6.84
N LEU A 99 9.63 0.68 -7.75
CA LEU A 99 9.16 -0.66 -7.40
C LEU A 99 10.20 -1.42 -6.59
N PHE A 100 11.47 -1.33 -6.95
CA PHE A 100 12.58 -1.97 -6.25
C PHE A 100 12.70 -1.49 -4.80
N SER A 101 12.51 -0.19 -4.57
CA SER A 101 12.50 0.41 -3.22
C SER A 101 11.25 0.02 -2.45
N LEU A 102 10.09 -0.09 -3.11
CA LEU A 102 8.84 -0.49 -2.46
C LEU A 102 8.85 -1.95 -1.98
N LEU A 103 9.69 -2.78 -2.58
CA LEU A 103 9.89 -4.19 -2.25
C LEU A 103 11.03 -4.46 -1.24
N GLU A 104 11.57 -3.42 -0.58
CA GLU A 104 12.64 -3.57 0.42
C GLU A 104 12.28 -4.50 1.59
N ASP A 105 11.00 -4.56 1.95
CA ASP A 105 10.47 -5.47 2.97
C ASP A 105 10.30 -6.91 2.49
N ASN A 106 10.48 -7.17 1.19
CA ASN A 106 10.35 -8.48 0.56
C ASN A 106 11.56 -8.82 -0.34
N PRO A 107 12.69 -9.26 0.25
CA PRO A 107 13.91 -9.57 -0.50
C PRO A 107 13.74 -10.60 -1.63
N SER A 108 12.79 -11.54 -1.48
CA SER A 108 12.50 -12.55 -2.51
C SER A 108 11.87 -11.93 -3.76
N GLN A 109 10.95 -10.97 -3.59
CA GLN A 109 10.37 -10.25 -4.72
C GLN A 109 11.37 -9.26 -5.34
N GLN A 110 12.18 -8.61 -4.51
CA GLN A 110 13.23 -7.70 -4.95
C GLN A 110 14.28 -8.41 -5.83
N GLU A 111 14.71 -9.62 -5.45
CA GLU A 111 15.63 -10.44 -6.25
C GLU A 111 15.02 -10.90 -7.57
N LYS A 112 13.73 -11.29 -7.58
CA LYS A 112 13.03 -11.63 -8.83
C LYS A 112 12.95 -10.43 -9.78
N LEU A 113 12.62 -9.26 -9.24
CA LEU A 113 12.56 -8.02 -10.01
C LEU A 113 13.96 -7.66 -10.59
N LYS A 114 15.02 -7.89 -9.82
CA LYS A 114 16.40 -7.75 -10.30
C LYS A 114 16.71 -8.66 -11.47
N GLN A 115 16.39 -9.95 -11.37
CA GLN A 115 16.58 -10.92 -12.46
C GLN A 115 15.79 -10.56 -13.71
N ILE A 116 14.56 -10.07 -13.56
CA ILE A 116 13.74 -9.56 -14.68
C ILE A 116 14.47 -8.40 -15.36
N ASN A 117 14.98 -7.44 -14.58
CA ASN A 117 15.69 -6.29 -15.13
C ASN A 117 16.98 -6.69 -15.86
N GLU A 118 17.77 -7.60 -15.30
CA GLU A 118 18.97 -8.13 -15.95
C GLU A 118 18.66 -8.75 -17.32
N ASN A 119 17.57 -9.51 -17.41
CA ASN A 119 17.10 -10.09 -18.68
C ASN A 119 16.68 -9.02 -19.69
N ILE A 120 15.97 -7.98 -19.23
CA ILE A 120 15.53 -6.87 -20.08
C ILE A 120 16.73 -6.07 -20.58
N THR A 121 17.65 -5.67 -19.70
CA THR A 121 18.87 -4.95 -20.07
C THR A 121 19.74 -5.76 -21.03
N SER A 122 19.83 -7.08 -20.83
CA SER A 122 20.53 -7.96 -21.78
C SER A 122 19.85 -8.04 -23.14
N TRP A 123 18.52 -7.91 -23.20
CA TRP A 123 17.77 -7.88 -24.47
C TRP A 123 17.93 -6.55 -25.20
N ILE A 124 17.89 -5.42 -24.49
CA ILE A 124 18.06 -4.07 -25.09
C ILE A 124 19.46 -3.89 -25.68
N ASN A 125 20.49 -4.42 -25.02
CA ASN A 125 21.88 -4.28 -25.45
C ASN A 125 22.33 -5.29 -26.54
N LYS A 126 21.42 -6.12 -27.04
CA LYS A 126 21.67 -7.08 -28.12
C LYS A 126 21.31 -6.49 -29.48
#